data_AF-A0A441UTN1-F1
#
_entry.id   AF-A0A441UTN1-F1
#
_cell.length_a   1.000
_cell.length_b   1.000
_cell.length_c   1.000
_cell.angle_alpha   90.00
_cell.angle_beta   90.00
_cell.angle_gamma   90.00
#
_symmetry.space_group_name_H-M   'P 1'
#
loop_
_entity.id
_entity.type
_entity.pdbx_description
1 polymer ?
#
loop_
_entity_poly.entity_id
_entity_poly.type
_entity_poly.pdbx_seq_one_letter_code
_entity_poly.pdbx_strand_id
1 'polypeptide(L)' 'AAMLRGRAAFIGLGSVFGLALWLVNFYVIAPIAFPWFLQASPVVQFLAHTFFFGTVLGWYLWKSHERSGLEGPAV' A
#
# COMPACT_ATOMS: atom_id res chain seq x y z
N ALA A 1 -19.21 3.87 -8.78
CA ALA A 1 -18.13 4.74 -9.30
C ALA A 1 -17.65 5.78 -8.28
N ALA A 2 -18.52 6.50 -7.56
CA ALA A 2 -18.12 7.55 -6.61
C ALA A 2 -17.31 7.05 -5.38
N MET A 3 -17.50 5.81 -4.92
CA MET A 3 -16.80 5.29 -3.74
C MET A 3 -15.28 5.14 -3.93
N LEU A 4 -14.78 5.02 -5.17
CA LEU A 4 -13.35 4.81 -5.45
C LEU A 4 -12.51 6.11 -5.47
N ARG A 5 -13.14 7.28 -5.35
CA ARG A 5 -12.45 8.58 -5.36
C ARG A 5 -12.24 9.19 -3.96
N GLY A 6 -12.86 8.61 -2.94
CA GLY A 6 -12.75 9.12 -1.57
C GLY A 6 -11.44 8.73 -0.89
N ARG A 7 -11.01 9.53 0.10
CA ARG A 7 -9.87 9.26 0.99
C ARG A 7 -9.77 7.80 1.44
N ALA A 8 -10.90 7.23 1.87
CA ALA A 8 -10.97 5.86 2.37
C ALA A 8 -10.62 4.82 1.30
N ALA A 9 -10.96 5.05 0.03
CA ALA A 9 -10.60 4.15 -1.06
C ALA A 9 -9.10 4.15 -1.32
N PHE A 10 -8.47 5.33 -1.39
CA PHE A 10 -7.02 5.43 -1.56
C PHE A 10 -6.24 4.79 -0.41
N ILE A 11 -6.66 5.04 0.85
CA ILE A 11 -6.05 4.39 2.01
C ILE A 11 -6.26 2.88 1.96
N GLY A 12 -7.47 2.42 1.66
CA GLY A 12 -7.79 1.00 1.54
C GLY A 12 -6.97 0.30 0.44
N LEU A 13 -6.87 0.91 -0.74
CA LEU A 13 -6.03 0.41 -1.84
C LEU A 13 -4.54 0.41 -1.44
N GLY A 14 -4.07 1.44 -0.77
CA GLY A 14 -2.71 1.49 -0.23
C GLY A 14 -2.42 0.34 0.74
N SER A 15 -3.35 0.03 1.65
CA SER A 15 -3.23 -1.11 2.56
C SER A 15 -3.23 -2.45 1.84
N VAL A 16 -4.13 -2.64 0.87
CA VAL A 16 -4.20 -3.86 0.05
C VAL A 16 -2.91 -4.04 -0.75
N PHE A 17 -2.36 -2.96 -1.29
CA PHE A 17 -1.07 -2.98 -1.97
C PHE A 17 0.07 -3.33 -1.00
N GLY A 18 0.09 -2.75 0.20
CA GLY A 18 1.03 -3.12 1.26
C GLY A 18 0.96 -4.61 1.64
N LEU A 19 -0.24 -5.17 1.73
CA LEU A 19 -0.46 -6.60 1.94
C LEU A 19 0.09 -7.45 0.79
N ALA A 20 -0.21 -7.07 -0.45
CA ALA A 20 0.30 -7.78 -1.62
C ALA A 20 1.84 -7.74 -1.67
N LEU A 21 2.44 -6.59 -1.37
CA LEU A 21 3.90 -6.45 -1.25
C LEU A 21 4.47 -7.37 -0.18
N TRP A 22 3.85 -7.46 1.00
CA TRP A 22 4.29 -8.38 2.04
C TRP A 22 4.26 -9.83 1.58
N LEU A 23 3.17 -10.26 0.94
CA LEU A 23 3.04 -11.62 0.41
C LEU A 23 4.13 -11.93 -0.62
N VAL A 24 4.32 -11.05 -1.60
CA VAL A 24 5.34 -11.24 -2.64
C VAL A 24 6.75 -11.25 -2.03
N ASN A 25 7.04 -10.32 -1.13
CA ASN A 25 8.37 -10.23 -0.52
C ASN A 25 8.70 -11.44 0.35
N PHE A 26 7.78 -11.90 1.20
CA PHE A 26 8.06 -12.99 2.13
C PHE A 26 7.97 -14.38 1.50
N TYR A 27 7.06 -14.59 0.55
CA TYR A 27 6.78 -15.93 0.02
C TYR A 27 7.38 -16.18 -1.36
N VAL A 28 7.80 -15.15 -2.09
CA VAL A 28 8.40 -15.29 -3.42
C VAL A 28 9.85 -14.80 -3.40
N ILE A 29 10.09 -13.55 -3.01
CA ILE A 29 11.41 -12.93 -3.15
C ILE A 29 12.40 -13.38 -2.06
N ALA A 30 12.01 -13.37 -0.79
CA ALA A 30 12.88 -13.71 0.33
C ALA A 30 13.44 -15.14 0.23
N PRO A 31 12.65 -16.19 -0.09
CA PRO A 31 13.19 -17.54 -0.23
C PRO A 31 14.21 -17.70 -1.35
N ILE A 32 14.12 -16.88 -2.41
CA ILE A 32 14.97 -16.99 -3.61
C ILE A 32 16.24 -16.13 -3.48
N ALA A 33 16.10 -14.88 -3.01
CA ALA A 33 17.17 -13.88 -3.08
C ALA A 33 17.69 -13.44 -1.71
N PHE A 34 16.89 -13.56 -0.65
CA PHE A 34 17.22 -13.03 0.69
C PHE A 34 16.84 -14.00 1.82
N PRO A 35 17.37 -15.24 1.83
CA PRO A 35 16.92 -16.28 2.76
C PRO A 35 17.13 -15.92 4.24
N TRP A 36 18.10 -15.06 4.57
CA TRP A 36 18.28 -14.54 5.93
C TRP A 36 17.11 -13.67 6.42
N PHE A 37 16.34 -13.10 5.50
CA PHE A 37 15.17 -12.27 5.83
C PHE A 37 14.01 -13.10 6.39
N LEU A 38 14.01 -14.43 6.18
CA LEU A 38 13.04 -15.35 6.77
C LEU A 38 13.15 -15.47 8.30
N GLN A 39 14.24 -14.99 8.89
CA GLN A 39 14.41 -14.93 10.34
C GLN A 39 13.65 -13.75 10.99
N ALA A 40 13.20 -12.78 10.18
CA ALA A 40 12.39 -11.67 10.67
C ALA A 40 10.98 -12.13 11.05
N SER A 41 10.38 -11.51 12.08
CA SER A 41 9.01 -11.82 12.48
C SER A 41 8.01 -11.51 11.35
N PRO A 42 7.32 -12.51 10.79
CA PRO A 42 6.39 -12.31 9.67
C PRO A 42 5.22 -11.41 10.07
N VAL A 43 4.77 -11.51 11.32
CA VAL A 43 3.65 -10.73 11.87
C VAL A 43 4.01 -9.24 11.96
N VAL A 44 5.20 -8.91 12.49
CA VAL A 44 5.65 -7.52 12.59
C VAL A 44 5.78 -6.92 11.18
N GLN A 45 6.30 -7.70 10.25
CA GLN A 45 6.50 -7.27 8.87
C GLN A 45 5.17 -7.12 8.12
N PHE A 46 4.20 -7.99 8.36
CA PHE A 46 2.83 -7.85 7.87
C PHE A 46 2.22 -6.52 8.36
N LEU A 47 2.34 -6.22 9.65
CA LEU A 47 1.82 -4.98 10.21
C LEU A 47 2.52 -3.76 9.62
N ALA A 48 3.85 -3.82 9.50
CA ALA A 48 4.66 -2.75 8.91
C ALA A 48 4.26 -2.47 7.46
N HIS A 49 4.13 -3.50 6.62
CA HIS A 49 3.83 -3.33 5.20
C HIS A 49 2.38 -2.93 4.95
N THR A 50 1.43 -3.55 5.66
CA THR A 50 0.00 -3.35 5.42
C THR A 50 -0.50 -2.05 6.03
N PHE A 51 -0.18 -1.79 7.29
CA PHE A 51 -0.72 -0.65 8.02
C PHE A 51 0.22 0.55 7.98
N PHE A 52 1.49 0.41 8.37
CA PHE A 52 2.37 1.57 8.48
C PHE A 52 2.85 2.09 7.13
N PHE A 53 3.17 1.20 6.19
CA PHE A 53 3.57 1.58 4.84
C PHE A 53 2.34 1.78 3.94
N GLY A 54 1.48 0.77 3.82
CA GLY A 54 0.35 0.76 2.90
C GLY A 54 -0.65 1.90 3.14
N THR A 55 -1.11 2.10 4.39
CA THR A 55 -2.09 3.18 4.68
C THR A 55 -1.50 4.57 4.45
N VAL A 56 -0.23 4.79 4.84
CA VAL A 56 0.46 6.09 4.70
C VAL A 56 0.69 6.39 3.23
N LEU A 57 1.08 5.38 2.43
CA LEU A 57 1.21 5.52 0.98
C LEU A 57 -0.15 5.87 0.34
N GLY A 58 -1.21 5.15 0.71
CA GLY A 58 -2.57 5.46 0.24
C GLY A 58 -3.00 6.89 0.58
N TRP A 59 -2.74 7.34 1.81
CA TRP A 59 -3.00 8.73 2.20
C TRP A 59 -2.16 9.74 1.41
N TYR A 60 -0.88 9.46 1.20
CA TYR A 60 0.01 10.32 0.41
C TYR A 60 -0.47 10.46 -1.04
N LEU A 61 -0.90 9.36 -1.65
CA LEU A 61 -1.43 9.34 -3.01
C LEU A 61 -2.75 10.11 -3.11
N TRP A 62 -3.65 9.95 -2.14
CA TRP A 62 -4.87 10.76 -2.07
C TRP A 62 -4.56 12.25 -1.99
N LYS A 63 -3.66 12.65 -1.08
CA LYS A 63 -3.26 14.05 -0.93
C LYS A 63 -2.59 14.61 -2.17
N SER A 64 -1.84 13.79 -2.90
CA SER A 64 -1.21 14.17 -4.16
C SER A 64 -2.25 14.34 -5.27
N HIS A 65 -3.28 13.47 -5.29
CA HIS A 65 -4.42 13.56 -6.21
C HIS A 65 -5.28 14.81 -5.94
N GLU A 66 -5.52 15.19 -4.68
CA GLU A 66 -6.21 16.44 -4.36
C GLU A 66 -5.42 17.68 -4.83
N ARG A 67 -4.09 17.63 -4.71
CA ARG A 67 -3.21 18.74 -5.11
C ARG A 67 -3.04 18.90 -6.61
N SER A 68 -3.22 17.82 -7.39
CA SER A 68 -2.98 17.87 -8.83
C SER A 68 -4.05 18.62 -9.62
N GLY A 69 -5.18 19.00 -8.98
CA GLY A 69 -6.21 19.81 -9.63
C GLY A 69 -6.91 19.11 -10.81
N LEU A 70 -6.71 17.80 -10.98
CA LEU A 70 -7.33 16.97 -12.03
C LEU A 70 -8.85 16.79 -11.86
N GLU A 71 -9.44 17.47 -10.88
CA GLU A 71 -10.89 17.53 -10.62
C GLU A 71 -11.54 18.81 -11.18
N GLY A 72 -10.90 19.50 -12.14
CA GLY A 72 -11.58 20.50 -12.96
C GLY A 72 -12.71 19.85 -13.78
N PRO A 73 -13.85 20.52 -14.00
CA PRO A 73 -14.95 19.94 -14.75
C PRO A 73 -14.46 19.50 -16.13
N ALA A 74 -14.77 18.25 -16.51
CA ALA A 74 -14.67 17.82 -17.88
C ALA A 74 -15.60 18.73 -18.71
N VAL A 75 -15.00 19.69 -19.40
CA VAL A 75 -15.67 20.48 -20.44
C VAL A 75 -16.12 19.60 -21.59
#